data_AF-A0A9N7U602-F1
#
_entry.id   AF-A0A9N7U602-F1
#
_cell.length_a   1.000
_cell.length_b   1.000
_cell.length_c   1.000
_cell.angle_alpha   90.00
_cell.angle_beta   90.00
_cell.angle_gamma   90.00
#
_symmetry.space_group_name_H-M   'P 1'
#
loop_
_entity.id
_entity.type
_entity.pdbx_description
1 polymer ?
#
loop_
_entity_poly.entity_id
_entity_poly.type
_entity_poly.pdbx_seq_one_letter_code
_entity_poly.pdbx_strand_id
1 'polypeptide(L)'
;MLILFQLLLLLGATLKQEPGSFVLYINKAEPSDAGVYYCMEQLNLDMKLLIGTFLKIKGPEPDITAVIQVPPSDPVGSGDSVTLQCSVLSDSDNHTCPTYDKLYWFRADESHPSLVYVHGSSGENL
;
A
#
# COMPACT_ATOMS: atom_id res chain seq x y z
N MET A 1 -5.91 -10.96 -31.91
CA MET A 1 -5.57 -10.81 -30.48
C MET A 1 -4.17 -10.23 -30.38
N LEU A 2 -4.10 -8.91 -30.49
CA LEU A 2 -2.85 -8.16 -30.46
C LEU A 2 -2.64 -7.68 -29.01
N ILE A 3 -1.75 -8.33 -28.27
CA ILE A 3 -1.29 -7.88 -26.94
C ILE A 3 -0.05 -7.00 -27.07
N LEU A 4 0.12 -6.38 -28.25
CA LEU A 4 1.17 -5.42 -28.52
C LEU A 4 0.62 -4.05 -28.19
N PHE A 5 1.04 -3.45 -27.07
CA PHE A 5 1.46 -2.03 -26.98
C PHE A 5 1.79 -1.59 -25.54
N GLN A 6 1.42 -2.34 -24.50
CA GLN A 6 1.75 -1.96 -23.12
C GLN A 6 2.89 -2.75 -22.46
N LEU A 7 3.51 -3.72 -23.16
CA LEU A 7 4.67 -4.44 -22.63
C LEU A 7 5.97 -3.61 -22.57
N LEU A 8 5.96 -2.37 -23.08
CA LEU A 8 7.18 -1.56 -23.20
C LEU A 8 7.67 -0.97 -21.86
N LEU A 9 6.94 -1.14 -20.74
CA LEU A 9 7.24 -0.45 -19.47
C LEU A 9 7.66 -1.34 -18.30
N LEU A 10 7.74 -2.67 -18.45
CA LEU A 10 8.12 -3.57 -17.36
C LEU A 10 9.31 -4.45 -17.77
N LEU A 11 10.52 -3.95 -17.54
CA LEU A 11 11.74 -4.76 -17.66
C LEU A 11 11.61 -5.98 -16.74
N GLY A 12 11.46 -7.18 -17.31
CA GLY A 12 11.29 -8.43 -16.54
C GLY A 12 9.90 -9.08 -16.64
N ALA A 13 8.95 -8.44 -17.33
CA ALA A 13 7.66 -9.05 -17.64
C ALA A 13 7.70 -9.91 -18.92
N THR A 14 6.92 -10.97 -18.98
CA THR A 14 6.78 -11.84 -20.15
C THR A 14 5.33 -12.25 -20.30
N LEU A 15 4.81 -12.21 -21.53
CA LEU A 15 3.51 -12.78 -21.88
C LEU A 15 3.71 -14.15 -22.51
N LYS A 16 3.03 -15.17 -21.98
CA LYS A 16 2.94 -16.48 -22.64
C LYS A 16 1.51 -16.74 -23.06
N GLN A 17 1.36 -17.34 -24.23
CA GLN A 17 0.10 -17.85 -24.73
C GLN A 17 -0.06 -19.30 -24.30
N GLU A 18 -1.16 -19.61 -23.64
CA GLU A 18 -1.60 -20.96 -23.29
C GLU A 18 -2.89 -21.28 -24.06
N PRO A 19 -3.31 -22.56 -24.13
CA PRO A 19 -4.56 -22.92 -24.81
C PRO A 19 -5.77 -22.18 -24.22
N GLY A 20 -6.26 -21.18 -24.93
CA GLY A 20 -7.41 -20.37 -24.52
C GLY A 20 -7.11 -19.22 -23.54
N SER A 21 -5.85 -18.96 -23.20
CA SER A 21 -5.50 -17.91 -22.23
C SER A 21 -4.16 -17.22 -22.53
N PHE A 22 -3.96 -16.06 -21.89
CA PHE A 22 -2.69 -15.34 -21.86
C PHE A 22 -2.28 -15.13 -20.43
N VAL A 23 -1.04 -15.49 -20.13
CA VAL A 23 -0.48 -15.41 -18.79
C VAL A 23 0.63 -14.38 -18.79
N LEU A 24 0.48 -13.36 -17.94
CA LEU A 24 1.51 -12.37 -17.65
C LEU A 24 2.38 -12.87 -16.49
N TYR A 25 3.67 -13.05 -16.75
CA TYR A 25 4.68 -13.34 -15.75
C TYR A 25 5.47 -12.07 -15.47
N ILE A 26 5.55 -11.67 -14.21
CA ILE A 26 6.40 -10.55 -13.76
C ILE A 26 7.51 -11.16 -12.91
N ASN A 27 8.72 -11.22 -13.46
CA ASN A 27 9.86 -11.83 -12.77
C ASN A 27 10.59 -10.77 -11.97
N LYS A 28 10.99 -11.10 -10.73
CA LYS A 28 11.69 -10.18 -9.82
C LYS A 28 10.92 -8.88 -9.62
N ALA A 29 9.63 -8.99 -9.28
CA ALA A 29 8.77 -7.83 -9.12
C ALA A 29 9.34 -6.83 -8.10
N GLU A 30 9.39 -5.56 -8.50
CA GLU A 30 9.87 -4.44 -7.68
C GLU A 30 8.69 -3.57 -7.21
N PRO A 31 8.86 -2.74 -6.15
CA PRO A 31 7.78 -1.87 -5.69
C PRO A 31 7.16 -0.97 -6.78
N SER A 32 7.92 -0.61 -7.82
CA SER A 32 7.44 0.14 -8.99
C SER A 32 6.43 -0.61 -9.85
N ASP A 33 6.37 -1.94 -9.74
CA ASP A 33 5.44 -2.78 -10.51
C ASP A 33 4.05 -2.84 -9.85
N ALA A 34 3.89 -2.30 -8.64
CA ALA A 34 2.62 -2.28 -7.94
C ALA A 34 1.59 -1.42 -8.70
N GLY A 35 0.43 -2.01 -8.98
CA GLY A 35 -0.57 -1.36 -9.83
C GLY A 35 -1.71 -2.28 -10.23
N VAL A 36 -2.64 -1.75 -11.02
CA VAL A 36 -3.75 -2.53 -11.58
C VAL A 36 -3.40 -2.97 -13.00
N TYR A 37 -3.46 -4.27 -13.22
CA TYR A 37 -3.17 -4.91 -14.50
C TYR A 37 -4.48 -5.37 -15.14
N TYR A 38 -4.75 -4.88 -16.36
CA TYR A 38 -5.95 -5.26 -17.10
C TYR A 38 -5.62 -6.20 -18.24
N CYS A 39 -6.44 -7.23 -18.40
CA CYS A 39 -6.51 -7.93 -19.67
C CYS A 39 -7.40 -7.11 -20.63
N MET A 40 -6.99 -7.01 -21.89
CA MET A 40 -7.76 -6.32 -22.92
C MET A 40 -7.97 -7.25 -24.11
N GLU A 41 -9.21 -7.34 -24.56
CA GLU A 41 -9.59 -8.09 -25.75
C GLU A 41 -9.89 -7.11 -26.88
N GLN A 42 -9.28 -7.33 -28.05
CA GLN A 42 -9.56 -6.56 -29.26
C GLN A 42 -10.37 -7.42 -30.24
N LEU A 43 -11.56 -6.95 -30.58
CA LEU A 43 -12.45 -7.52 -31.58
C LEU A 43 -12.68 -6.47 -32.67
N ASN A 44 -12.05 -6.63 -33.83
CA ASN A 44 -12.03 -5.64 -34.91
C ASN A 44 -11.51 -4.26 -34.44
N LEU A 45 -12.37 -3.23 -34.46
CA LEU A 45 -12.06 -1.87 -34.01
C LEU A 45 -12.44 -1.62 -32.54
N ASP A 46 -13.14 -2.57 -31.90
CA ASP A 46 -13.59 -2.43 -30.52
C ASP A 46 -12.55 -3.02 -29.55
N MET A 47 -12.26 -2.26 -28.49
CA MET A 47 -11.42 -2.68 -27.38
C MET A 47 -12.30 -2.91 -26.15
N LYS A 48 -12.24 -4.12 -25.61
CA LYS A 48 -12.95 -4.49 -24.40
C LYS A 48 -11.96 -4.68 -23.27
N LEU A 49 -12.11 -3.88 -22.21
CA LEU A 49 -11.39 -4.07 -20.96
C LEU A 49 -12.02 -5.25 -20.21
N LEU A 50 -11.20 -6.19 -19.77
CA LEU A 50 -11.61 -7.36 -18.98
C LEU A 50 -11.27 -7.12 -17.51
N ILE A 51 -11.17 -8.20 -16.74
CA ILE A 51 -10.89 -8.18 -15.31
C ILE A 51 -9.53 -7.51 -15.06
N GLY A 52 -9.53 -6.58 -14.10
CA GLY A 52 -8.32 -5.97 -13.54
C GLY A 52 -7.86 -6.71 -12.28
N THR A 53 -6.56 -6.93 -12.17
CA THR A 53 -5.92 -7.52 -10.98
C THR A 53 -5.00 -6.48 -10.35
N PHE A 54 -5.17 -6.23 -9.05
CA PHE A 54 -4.26 -5.36 -8.30
C PHE A 54 -3.05 -6.16 -7.81
N LEU A 55 -1.86 -5.82 -8.29
CA LEU A 55 -0.60 -6.37 -7.81
C LEU A 55 -0.08 -5.51 -6.66
N LYS A 56 -0.02 -6.10 -5.47
CA LYS A 56 0.63 -5.51 -4.30
C LYS A 56 1.97 -6.19 -4.08
N ILE A 57 3.06 -5.43 -4.12
CA ILE A 57 4.39 -5.92 -3.76
C ILE A 57 4.59 -5.70 -2.26
N LYS A 58 4.93 -6.77 -1.54
CA LYS A 58 5.35 -6.67 -0.15
C LYS A 58 6.81 -6.23 -0.15
N GLY A 59 7.08 -5.05 0.42
CA GLY A 59 8.43 -4.61 0.71
C GLY A 59 9.03 -5.38 1.90
N PRO A 60 10.30 -5.12 2.24
CA PRO A 60 10.84 -5.57 3.52
C PRO A 60 9.92 -5.07 4.64
N GLU A 61 9.63 -5.96 5.59
CA GLU A 61 8.86 -5.56 6.77
C GLU A 61 9.65 -4.49 7.52
N PRO A 62 9.01 -3.39 7.92
CA PRO A 62 9.68 -2.41 8.76
C PRO A 62 10.04 -3.07 10.10
N ASP A 63 11.17 -2.69 10.69
CA ASP A 63 11.65 -3.20 11.97
C ASP A 63 10.85 -2.63 13.14
N ILE A 64 9.52 -2.77 13.09
CA ILE A 64 8.59 -2.32 14.12
C ILE A 64 8.40 -3.48 15.09
N THR A 65 8.91 -3.32 16.31
CA THR A 65 8.73 -4.30 17.38
C THR A 65 7.42 -4.12 18.12
N ALA A 66 6.92 -2.88 18.24
CA ALA A 66 5.62 -2.63 18.86
C ALA A 66 4.96 -1.33 18.42
N VAL A 67 3.62 -1.35 18.38
CA VAL A 67 2.77 -0.15 18.31
C VAL A 67 1.93 -0.12 19.59
N ILE A 68 2.18 0.85 20.45
CA ILE A 68 1.49 1.00 21.74
C ILE A 68 0.51 2.16 21.63
N GLN A 69 -0.78 1.88 21.82
CA GLN A 69 -1.83 2.90 21.90
C GLN A 69 -2.28 3.01 23.35
N VAL A 70 -2.23 4.22 23.90
CA VAL A 70 -2.64 4.48 25.29
C VAL A 70 -4.04 5.11 25.27
N PRO A 71 -5.07 4.44 25.82
CA PRO A 71 -6.40 5.03 25.94
C PRO A 71 -6.40 6.15 27.00
N PRO A 72 -7.37 7.08 26.93
CA PRO A 72 -7.56 8.07 27.99
C PRO A 72 -7.77 7.40 29.34
N SER A 73 -7.12 7.92 30.39
CA SER A 73 -7.23 7.39 31.75
C SER A 73 -8.56 7.73 32.42
N ASP A 74 -9.15 8.87 32.07
CA ASP A 74 -10.35 9.40 32.70
C ASP A 74 -11.60 9.20 31.83
N PRO A 75 -12.79 9.02 32.45
CA PRO A 75 -14.05 8.98 31.71
C PRO A 75 -14.25 10.26 30.91
N VAL A 76 -14.52 10.11 29.61
CA VAL A 76 -14.69 11.23 28.69
C VAL A 76 -16.17 11.58 28.58
N GLY A 77 -16.51 12.84 28.88
CA GLY A 77 -17.86 13.37 28.73
C GLY A 77 -18.21 13.69 27.27
N SER A 78 -19.50 13.84 26.99
CA SER A 78 -19.94 14.28 25.66
C SER A 78 -19.50 15.72 25.40
N GLY A 79 -18.72 15.94 24.34
CA GLY A 79 -18.19 17.26 23.97
C GLY A 79 -16.76 17.52 24.43
N ASP A 80 -16.18 16.63 25.23
CA ASP A 80 -14.79 16.74 25.67
C ASP A 80 -13.82 16.40 24.54
N SER A 81 -12.72 17.15 24.44
CA SER A 81 -11.61 16.81 23.55
C SER A 81 -10.72 15.75 24.21
N VAL A 82 -10.33 14.73 23.45
CA VAL A 82 -9.42 13.69 23.91
C VAL A 82 -8.10 13.76 23.15
N THR A 83 -7.01 13.49 23.86
CA THR A 83 -5.69 13.29 23.26
C THR A 83 -5.38 11.80 23.23
N LEU A 84 -5.16 11.26 22.05
CA LEU A 84 -4.71 9.88 21.88
C LEU A 84 -3.19 9.85 21.74
N GLN A 85 -2.54 8.95 22.47
CA GLN A 85 -1.10 8.75 22.37
C GLN A 85 -0.81 7.41 21.68
N CYS A 86 0.07 7.47 20.66
CA CYS A 86 0.60 6.30 19.98
C CYS A 86 2.12 6.40 19.99
N SER A 87 2.78 5.32 20.42
CA SER A 87 4.22 5.17 20.37
C SER A 87 4.57 4.00 19.46
N VAL A 88 5.52 4.23 18.56
CA VAL A 88 6.06 3.20 17.66
C VAL A 88 7.49 2.90 18.10
N LEU A 89 7.76 1.65 18.45
CA LEU A 89 9.07 1.18 18.87
C LEU A 89 9.73 0.39 17.72
N SER A 90 11.04 0.57 17.59
CA SER A 90 11.87 -0.12 16.60
C SER A 90 13.17 -0.55 17.28
N ASP A 91 13.58 -1.81 17.09
CA ASP A 91 14.77 -2.40 17.72
C ASP A 91 16.05 -2.22 16.88
N SER A 92 16.04 -1.34 15.88
CA SER A 92 17.19 -1.18 14.99
C SER A 92 18.37 -0.50 15.70
N ASP A 93 19.47 -1.24 15.94
CA ASP A 93 20.77 -0.74 16.42
C ASP A 93 21.39 0.36 15.52
N ASN A 94 20.85 0.55 14.32
CA ASN A 94 21.24 1.61 13.40
C ASN A 94 20.35 2.84 13.68
N HIS A 95 20.90 3.89 14.29
CA HIS A 95 20.24 5.11 14.77
C HIS A 95 19.34 5.87 13.77
N THR A 96 19.24 5.42 12.52
CA THR A 96 18.14 5.79 11.62
C THR A 96 16.95 4.90 11.91
N CYS A 97 16.08 5.33 12.83
CA CYS A 97 14.67 4.96 12.74
C CYS A 97 14.26 5.20 11.27
N PRO A 98 13.63 4.24 10.57
CA PRO A 98 13.03 4.54 9.28
C PRO A 98 12.09 5.70 9.54
N THR A 99 12.42 6.88 9.00
CA THR A 99 11.66 8.10 9.21
C THR A 99 10.22 7.78 8.88
N TYR A 100 9.37 7.70 9.91
CA TYR A 100 7.95 7.51 9.69
C TYR A 100 7.44 8.83 9.13
N ASP A 101 7.52 8.98 7.80
CA ASP A 101 7.16 10.24 7.16
C ASP A 101 5.75 10.69 7.58
N LYS A 102 4.85 9.72 7.86
CA LYS A 102 3.46 9.93 8.27
C LYS A 102 2.94 8.79 9.15
N LEU A 103 2.43 9.11 10.34
CA LEU A 103 1.54 8.26 11.14
C LEU A 103 0.08 8.61 10.81
N TYR A 104 -0.74 7.59 10.60
CA TYR A 104 -2.15 7.75 10.23
C TYR A 104 -3.04 7.22 11.36
N TRP A 105 -3.99 8.06 11.79
CA TRP A 105 -5.00 7.69 12.76
C TRP A 105 -6.31 7.40 12.04
N PHE A 106 -6.81 6.18 12.19
CA PHE A 106 -8.11 5.79 11.65
C PHE A 106 -9.11 5.58 12.76
N ARG A 107 -10.33 6.06 12.55
CA ARG A 107 -11.45 5.71 13.41
C ARG A 107 -12.01 4.36 12.98
N ALA A 108 -12.19 3.47 13.94
CA ALA A 108 -12.72 2.13 13.73
C ALA A 108 -14.24 2.04 13.94
N ASP A 109 -14.96 3.16 13.78
CA ASP A 109 -16.38 3.26 14.14
C ASP A 109 -17.33 2.61 13.12
N GLU A 110 -16.85 2.24 11.92
CA GLU A 110 -17.66 1.57 10.89
C GLU A 110 -16.86 0.59 10.01
N SER A 111 -17.57 -0.17 9.16
CA SER A 111 -17.01 -1.09 8.15
C SER A 111 -15.91 -0.49 7.27
N HIS A 112 -15.86 0.84 7.17
CA HIS A 112 -14.85 1.59 6.44
C HIS A 112 -14.11 2.53 7.40
N PRO A 113 -12.81 2.28 7.66
CA PRO A 113 -12.02 3.16 8.50
C PRO A 113 -11.94 4.57 7.91
N SER A 114 -12.21 5.59 8.71
CA SER A 114 -12.08 6.99 8.30
C SER A 114 -10.79 7.61 8.85
N LEU A 115 -10.07 8.38 8.01
CA LEU A 115 -8.84 9.06 8.42
C LEU A 115 -9.18 10.25 9.34
N VAL A 116 -8.66 10.23 10.56
CA VAL A 116 -8.89 11.26 11.59
C VAL A 116 -7.75 12.28 11.61
N TYR A 117 -6.51 11.80 11.52
CA TYR A 117 -5.33 12.66 11.66
C TYR A 117 -4.10 12.04 10.99
N VAL A 118 -3.24 12.90 10.45
CA VAL A 118 -1.93 12.53 9.92
C VAL A 118 -0.87 13.29 10.70
N HIS A 119 0.03 12.57 11.36
CA HIS A 119 1.18 13.16 12.05
C HIS A 119 2.43 12.96 11.21
N GLY A 120 3.12 14.02 10.82
CA GLY A 120 4.42 13.92 10.15
C GLY A 120 5.54 14.21 11.14
N SER A 121 6.54 13.33 11.23
CA SER A 121 7.75 13.64 11.99
C SER A 121 8.60 14.63 11.21
N SER A 122 8.57 15.91 11.58
CA SER A 122 9.69 16.79 11.25
C SER A 122 10.89 16.33 12.07
N GLY A 123 11.96 15.91 11.41
CA GLY A 123 13.22 15.65 12.10
C GLY A 123 13.73 16.93 12.77
N GLU A 124 13.33 17.15 14.01
CA GLU A 124 13.90 18.20 14.85
C GLU A 124 15.23 17.69 15.40
N ASN A 125 16.30 18.01 14.68
CA ASN A 125 17.65 18.00 15.25
C ASN A 125 17.72 19.09 16.33
N LEU A 126 17.98 18.70 17.58
CA LEU A 126 18.60 19.55 18.59
C LEU A 126 19.99 18.99 18.91
#